data_AF-A0A9P6X7Y7-F1
#
_entry.id   AF-A0A9P6X7Y7-F1
#
_cell.length_a   1.000
_cell.length_b   1.000
_cell.length_c   1.000
_cell.angle_alpha   90.00
_cell.angle_beta   90.00
_cell.angle_gamma   90.00
#
_symmetry.space_group_name_H-M   'P 1'
#
loop_
_entity.id
_entity.type
_entity.pdbx_description
1 polymer ?
#
loop_
_entity_poly.entity_id
_entity_poly.type
_entity_poly.pdbx_seq_one_letter_code
_entity_poly.pdbx_strand_id
1 'polypeptide(L)'
;MSLQQLEQVRDQLGGQLSSASPDLQKMGQLLVQAKFQMIEFETFTPTVGKTKSLGTIEINILTTARDILEIGAYYSVRIKDIASFERYISQLNSYYHDLSEFLPPSQQMYPLLGLNLLRLLSQNKLSEFHTTLESIDLNQLQTNQYIKQAVDLEQFLMEGSYNKVWNAKSIVKGEEFMFFYDILMDTTRHEIASCSERAYEYLPLNDACTLLFLKNIEELLTFANERGWKLNPAEQRVYFVAEDDSIVEIPQEQTITRTLGYAKELELIMAALLLFVMIFFVIMFSDLECDYINPIDLCNKLNQFVLPEMGAHAFLFFMFLINGSWIAAFLNLPLVIYNVRKVMNGHHMYDATEIFRTLPQHKKESFMKVGFYLICFFYFLYRMICALIAEP
;
A
#
# COMPACT_ATOMS: atom_id res chain seq x y z
N MET A 1 -30.60 43.39 -17.21
CA MET A 1 -31.50 42.56 -18.03
C MET A 1 -32.24 41.61 -17.12
N SER A 2 -33.52 41.38 -17.35
CA SER A 2 -34.43 40.86 -16.31
C SER A 2 -34.14 39.40 -15.97
N LEU A 3 -34.25 39.06 -14.68
CA LEU A 3 -34.40 37.70 -14.15
C LEU A 3 -35.30 36.81 -15.03
N GLN A 4 -36.34 37.40 -15.61
CA GLN A 4 -37.25 36.76 -16.56
C GLN A 4 -36.57 36.20 -17.82
N GLN A 5 -35.47 36.80 -18.31
CA GLN A 5 -34.73 36.25 -19.45
C GLN A 5 -33.93 35.01 -19.04
N LEU A 6 -33.36 34.99 -17.83
CA LEU A 6 -32.65 33.83 -17.29
C LEU A 6 -33.65 32.68 -17.00
N GLU A 7 -34.81 33.00 -16.42
CA GLU A 7 -35.91 32.05 -16.21
C GLU A 7 -36.48 31.53 -17.53
N GLN A 8 -36.64 32.38 -18.56
CA GLN A 8 -37.04 31.95 -19.90
C GLN A 8 -36.02 31.01 -20.54
N VAL A 9 -34.72 31.28 -20.39
CA VAL A 9 -33.67 30.40 -20.89
C VAL A 9 -33.67 29.08 -20.12
N ARG A 10 -33.86 29.09 -18.78
CA ARG A 10 -34.04 27.88 -17.98
C ARG A 10 -35.25 27.07 -18.44
N ASP A 11 -36.40 27.70 -18.64
CA ASP A 11 -37.63 27.02 -19.01
C ASP A 11 -37.55 26.47 -20.46
N GLN A 12 -36.84 27.17 -21.36
CA GLN A 12 -36.51 26.66 -22.70
C GLN A 12 -35.54 25.47 -22.64
N LEU A 13 -34.53 25.52 -21.77
CA LEU A 13 -33.59 24.41 -21.54
C LEU A 13 -34.28 23.19 -20.92
N GLY A 14 -35.15 23.39 -19.92
CA GLY A 14 -35.95 22.33 -19.30
C GLY A 14 -36.96 21.70 -20.27
N GLY A 15 -37.58 22.51 -21.12
CA GLY A 15 -38.45 22.05 -22.21
C GLY A 15 -37.71 21.22 -23.26
N GLN A 16 -36.48 21.61 -23.62
CA GLN A 16 -35.63 20.87 -24.55
C GLN A 16 -35.08 19.56 -23.93
N LEU A 17 -34.74 19.56 -22.65
CA LEU A 17 -34.28 18.37 -21.92
C LEU A 17 -35.37 17.29 -21.81
N SER A 18 -36.63 17.71 -21.65
CA SER A 18 -37.82 16.86 -21.54
C SER A 18 -38.34 16.35 -22.90
N SER A 19 -37.87 16.93 -24.00
CA SER A 19 -38.24 16.50 -25.35
C SER A 19 -37.45 15.26 -25.76
N ALA A 20 -38.13 14.26 -26.35
CA ALA A 20 -37.56 12.95 -26.67
C ALA A 20 -36.46 12.94 -27.76
N SER A 21 -36.21 14.07 -28.40
CA SER A 21 -35.12 14.24 -29.37
C SER A 21 -34.46 15.62 -29.14
N PRO A 22 -33.55 15.73 -28.16
CA PRO A 22 -32.91 17.01 -27.84
C PRO A 22 -31.98 17.45 -28.97
N ASP A 23 -32.18 18.66 -29.47
CA ASP A 23 -31.26 19.30 -30.41
C ASP A 23 -30.02 19.78 -29.63
N LEU A 24 -29.02 18.90 -29.50
CA LEU A 24 -27.83 19.12 -28.68
C LEU A 24 -27.08 20.39 -29.09
N GLN A 25 -27.10 20.78 -30.37
CA GLN A 25 -26.42 21.99 -30.83
C GLN A 25 -27.13 23.27 -30.36
N LYS A 26 -28.47 23.30 -30.36
CA LYS A 26 -29.23 24.44 -29.83
C LYS A 26 -29.10 24.55 -28.31
N MET A 27 -29.08 23.43 -27.59
CA MET A 27 -28.80 23.44 -26.15
C MET A 27 -27.40 23.96 -25.85
N GLY A 28 -26.40 23.61 -26.66
CA GLY A 28 -25.05 24.18 -26.55
C GLY A 28 -25.03 25.70 -26.71
N GLN A 29 -25.75 26.24 -27.70
CA GLN A 29 -25.85 27.69 -27.93
C GLN A 29 -26.60 28.40 -26.79
N LEU A 30 -27.69 27.82 -26.30
CA LEU A 30 -28.47 28.35 -25.18
C LEU A 30 -27.67 28.31 -23.86
N LEU A 31 -26.85 27.26 -23.64
CA LEU A 31 -25.95 27.18 -22.48
C LEU A 31 -24.83 28.22 -22.57
N VAL A 32 -24.30 28.52 -23.75
CA VAL A 32 -23.34 29.61 -23.93
C VAL A 32 -23.98 30.96 -23.63
N GLN A 33 -25.20 31.20 -24.13
CA GLN A 33 -25.96 32.40 -23.82
C GLN A 33 -26.25 32.52 -22.31
N ALA A 34 -26.64 31.42 -21.66
CA ALA A 34 -26.84 31.36 -20.22
C ALA A 34 -25.55 31.66 -19.45
N LYS A 35 -24.40 31.12 -19.89
CA LYS A 35 -23.08 31.41 -19.28
C LYS A 35 -22.72 32.88 -19.38
N PHE A 36 -22.94 33.52 -20.53
CA PHE A 36 -22.73 34.97 -20.66
C PHE A 36 -23.60 35.76 -19.69
N GLN A 37 -24.88 35.41 -19.58
CA GLN A 37 -25.79 36.03 -18.61
C GLN A 37 -25.33 35.78 -17.16
N MET A 38 -24.86 34.58 -16.82
CA MET A 38 -24.34 34.25 -15.49
C MET A 38 -23.06 35.02 -15.13
N ILE A 39 -22.20 35.31 -16.11
CA ILE A 39 -21.00 36.15 -15.94
C ILE A 39 -21.42 37.58 -15.58
N GLU A 40 -22.43 38.13 -16.27
CA GLU A 40 -22.94 39.48 -15.99
C GLU A 40 -23.52 39.62 -14.57
N PHE A 41 -24.02 38.53 -13.97
CA PHE A 41 -24.54 38.50 -12.60
C PHE A 41 -23.49 38.10 -11.53
N GLU A 42 -22.22 37.91 -11.89
CA GLU A 42 -21.13 37.48 -10.98
C GLU A 42 -21.45 36.19 -10.17
N THR A 43 -22.27 35.29 -10.72
CA THR A 43 -22.83 34.14 -9.96
C THR A 43 -21.92 32.92 -9.85
N PHE A 44 -20.80 32.85 -10.56
CA PHE A 44 -19.94 31.65 -10.67
C PHE A 44 -19.17 31.28 -9.39
N THR A 45 -18.98 32.23 -8.48
CA THR A 45 -18.37 31.98 -7.16
C THR A 45 -19.22 32.66 -6.10
N PRO A 46 -20.01 31.93 -5.30
CA PRO A 46 -20.78 32.52 -4.24
C PRO A 46 -19.84 33.00 -3.13
N THR A 47 -19.33 34.24 -3.25
CA THR A 47 -18.58 34.88 -2.17
C THR A 47 -19.60 35.56 -1.27
N VAL A 48 -19.85 34.98 -0.10
CA VAL A 48 -20.81 35.46 0.94
C VAL A 48 -20.48 36.89 1.46
N GLY A 49 -19.38 37.50 1.01
CA GLY A 49 -18.83 38.74 1.54
C GLY A 49 -19.14 40.06 0.82
N LYS A 50 -19.82 40.09 -0.34
CA LYS A 50 -20.04 41.35 -1.10
C LYS A 50 -21.47 41.90 -1.15
N THR A 51 -22.50 41.11 -0.84
CA THR A 51 -23.91 41.57 -0.95
C THR A 51 -24.65 41.56 0.39
N LYS A 52 -24.28 42.49 1.28
CA LYS A 52 -25.15 42.88 2.39
C LYS A 52 -26.24 43.84 1.89
N SER A 53 -27.23 43.34 1.14
CA SER A 53 -28.58 43.94 1.12
C SER A 53 -29.61 43.08 0.36
N LEU A 54 -30.49 42.44 1.13
CA LEU A 54 -31.93 42.24 0.87
C LEU A 54 -32.39 41.67 -0.49
N GLY A 55 -32.90 40.43 -0.45
CA GLY A 55 -34.14 40.09 -1.16
C GLY A 55 -34.16 38.70 -1.80
N THR A 56 -35.33 38.04 -1.72
CA THR A 56 -35.76 36.82 -2.43
C THR A 56 -35.34 36.74 -3.90
N ILE A 57 -35.04 37.89 -4.51
CA ILE A 57 -34.54 38.07 -5.88
C ILE A 57 -33.16 37.44 -6.08
N GLU A 58 -32.19 37.63 -5.17
CA GLU A 58 -30.87 36.99 -5.29
C GLU A 58 -30.94 35.47 -5.06
N ILE A 59 -31.80 35.03 -4.13
CA ILE A 59 -32.07 33.61 -3.90
C ILE A 59 -32.67 32.97 -5.15
N ASN A 60 -33.58 33.65 -5.85
CA ASN A 60 -34.14 33.17 -7.11
C ASN A 60 -33.12 33.16 -8.25
N ILE A 61 -32.20 34.14 -8.33
CA ILE A 61 -31.10 34.14 -9.30
C ILE A 61 -30.17 32.96 -9.05
N LEU A 62 -29.76 32.73 -7.80
CA LEU A 62 -28.88 31.62 -7.42
C LEU A 62 -29.56 30.26 -7.63
N THR A 63 -30.86 30.16 -7.35
CA THR A 63 -31.66 28.95 -7.63
C THR A 63 -31.72 28.68 -9.14
N THR A 64 -31.99 29.71 -9.95
CA THR A 64 -32.05 29.59 -11.41
C THR A 64 -30.68 29.24 -12.00
N ALA A 65 -29.61 29.84 -11.48
CA ALA A 65 -28.23 29.52 -11.83
C ALA A 65 -27.89 28.06 -11.52
N ARG A 66 -28.26 27.56 -10.34
CA ARG A 66 -28.11 26.15 -9.96
C ARG A 66 -28.87 25.25 -10.92
N ASP A 67 -30.14 25.54 -11.20
CA ASP A 67 -30.96 24.73 -12.11
C ASP A 67 -30.35 24.69 -13.53
N ILE A 68 -29.79 25.80 -14.02
CA ILE A 68 -29.08 25.87 -15.31
C ILE A 68 -27.81 25.01 -15.30
N LEU A 69 -27.03 25.04 -14.22
CA LEU A 69 -25.83 24.20 -14.07
C LEU A 69 -26.18 22.71 -13.97
N GLU A 70 -27.26 22.36 -13.27
CA GLU A 70 -27.80 20.99 -13.21
C GLU A 70 -28.19 20.50 -14.61
N ILE A 71 -28.90 21.32 -15.41
CA ILE A 71 -29.22 21.01 -16.80
C ILE A 71 -27.94 20.90 -17.67
N GLY A 72 -26.96 21.77 -17.43
CA GLY A 72 -25.66 21.74 -18.10
C GLY A 72 -24.86 20.46 -17.83
N ALA A 73 -24.96 19.92 -16.61
CA ALA A 73 -24.37 18.64 -16.27
C ALA A 73 -25.04 17.48 -17.04
N TYR A 74 -26.38 17.43 -17.07
CA TYR A 74 -27.13 16.43 -17.84
C TYR A 74 -26.83 16.49 -19.34
N TYR A 75 -26.76 17.70 -19.90
CA TYR A 75 -26.34 17.91 -21.28
C TYR A 75 -24.93 17.33 -21.56
N SER A 76 -24.00 17.52 -20.63
CA SER A 76 -22.63 17.00 -20.75
C SER A 76 -22.61 15.46 -20.78
N VAL A 77 -23.46 14.81 -19.98
CA VAL A 77 -23.61 13.34 -20.02
C VAL A 77 -24.20 12.88 -21.36
N ARG A 78 -25.19 13.58 -21.92
CA ARG A 78 -25.77 13.24 -23.24
C ARG A 78 -24.77 13.41 -24.39
N ILE A 79 -23.87 14.39 -24.29
CA ILE A 79 -22.75 14.58 -25.22
C ILE A 79 -21.62 13.57 -25.01
N LYS A 80 -21.64 12.84 -23.88
CA LYS A 80 -20.59 11.90 -23.47
C LYS A 80 -19.25 12.57 -23.18
N ASP A 81 -19.28 13.84 -22.76
CA ASP A 81 -18.08 14.57 -22.33
C ASP A 81 -17.92 14.50 -20.80
N ILE A 82 -17.02 13.62 -20.36
CA ILE A 82 -16.74 13.36 -18.95
C ILE A 82 -16.05 14.56 -18.27
N ALA A 83 -15.18 15.27 -19.00
CA ALA A 83 -14.41 16.38 -18.45
C ALA A 83 -15.29 17.62 -18.24
N SER A 84 -16.21 17.90 -19.18
CA SER A 84 -17.20 18.96 -18.98
C SER A 84 -18.14 18.64 -17.83
N PHE A 85 -18.57 17.38 -17.69
CA PHE A 85 -19.40 16.96 -16.57
C PHE A 85 -18.70 17.17 -15.21
N GLU A 86 -17.43 16.78 -15.09
CA GLU A 86 -16.63 17.01 -13.88
C GLU A 86 -16.58 18.49 -13.51
N ARG A 87 -16.37 19.38 -14.49
CA ARG A 87 -16.38 20.83 -14.27
C ARG A 87 -17.70 21.34 -13.71
N TYR A 88 -18.83 20.87 -14.25
CA TYR A 88 -20.14 21.26 -13.73
C TYR A 88 -20.39 20.71 -12.33
N ILE A 89 -19.96 19.48 -12.03
CA ILE A 89 -20.06 18.92 -10.68
C ILE A 89 -19.22 19.71 -9.67
N SER A 90 -17.98 20.08 -10.00
CA SER A 90 -17.15 20.90 -9.11
C SER A 90 -17.80 22.25 -8.80
N GLN A 91 -18.43 22.87 -9.80
CA GLN A 91 -19.17 24.11 -9.61
C GLN A 91 -20.41 23.89 -8.73
N LEU A 92 -21.19 22.84 -8.99
CA LEU A 92 -22.38 22.49 -8.23
C LEU A 92 -22.09 22.12 -6.78
N ASN A 93 -20.96 21.47 -6.48
CA ASN A 93 -20.55 21.16 -5.11
C ASN A 93 -20.41 22.44 -4.27
N SER A 94 -19.89 23.54 -4.82
CA SER A 94 -19.87 24.83 -4.11
C SER A 94 -21.30 25.33 -3.81
N TYR A 95 -22.27 25.11 -4.71
CA TYR A 95 -23.67 25.46 -4.42
C TYR A 95 -24.33 24.54 -3.41
N TYR A 96 -23.95 23.27 -3.34
CA TYR A 96 -24.54 22.31 -2.40
C TYR A 96 -23.97 22.41 -0.99
N HIS A 97 -22.68 22.71 -0.83
CA HIS A 97 -22.04 22.80 0.48
C HIS A 97 -22.11 24.22 1.07
N ASP A 98 -21.67 25.24 0.32
CA ASP A 98 -21.53 26.61 0.85
C ASP A 98 -22.86 27.37 0.95
N LEU A 99 -23.84 27.04 0.10
CA LEU A 99 -25.16 27.69 0.05
C LEU A 99 -26.30 26.84 0.66
N SER A 100 -25.96 25.73 1.32
CA SER A 100 -26.92 24.83 1.98
C SER A 100 -27.81 25.54 3.02
N GLU A 101 -27.28 26.58 3.68
CA GLU A 101 -28.00 27.37 4.68
C GLU A 101 -29.04 28.35 4.06
N PHE A 102 -28.88 28.72 2.78
CA PHE A 102 -29.66 29.79 2.13
C PHE A 102 -30.61 29.30 1.03
N LEU A 103 -30.39 28.10 0.47
CA LEU A 103 -31.15 27.56 -0.66
C LEU A 103 -32.02 26.35 -0.26
N PRO A 104 -33.22 26.20 -0.86
CA PRO A 104 -34.01 24.98 -0.71
C PRO A 104 -33.35 23.80 -1.47
N PRO A 105 -33.42 22.56 -0.94
CA PRO A 105 -32.83 21.40 -1.58
C PRO A 105 -33.50 21.11 -2.94
N SER A 106 -32.68 20.91 -3.99
CA SER A 106 -33.16 20.54 -5.34
C SER A 106 -33.55 19.08 -5.41
N GLN A 107 -34.61 18.75 -6.15
CA GLN A 107 -34.99 17.35 -6.43
C GLN A 107 -33.97 16.64 -7.35
N GLN A 108 -33.24 17.40 -8.17
CA GLN A 108 -32.23 16.88 -9.11
C GLN A 108 -30.85 16.66 -8.47
N MET A 109 -30.66 17.12 -7.23
CA MET A 109 -29.40 16.96 -6.50
C MET A 109 -29.03 15.49 -6.32
N TYR A 110 -29.97 14.63 -5.88
CA TYR A 110 -29.68 13.23 -5.58
C TYR A 110 -29.40 12.37 -6.81
N PRO A 111 -30.17 12.48 -7.93
CA PRO A 111 -29.82 11.79 -9.17
C PRO A 111 -28.44 12.21 -9.70
N LEU A 112 -28.11 13.51 -9.65
CA LEU A 112 -26.83 14.02 -10.14
C LEU A 112 -25.65 13.56 -9.29
N LEU A 113 -25.84 13.51 -7.97
CA LEU A 113 -24.87 12.93 -7.05
C LEU A 113 -24.65 11.45 -7.33
N GLY A 114 -25.73 10.69 -7.59
CA GLY A 114 -25.65 9.30 -8.04
C GLY A 114 -24.88 9.14 -9.35
N LEU A 115 -25.07 10.05 -10.32
CA LEU A 115 -24.28 10.07 -11.56
C LEU A 115 -22.80 10.38 -11.30
N ASN A 116 -22.49 11.31 -10.39
CA ASN A 116 -21.09 11.59 -10.03
C ASN A 116 -20.43 10.38 -9.35
N LEU A 117 -21.14 9.70 -8.46
CA LEU A 117 -20.66 8.46 -7.83
C LEU A 117 -20.37 7.39 -8.88
N LEU A 118 -21.26 7.19 -9.86
CA LEU A 118 -21.04 6.24 -10.96
C LEU A 118 -19.90 6.64 -11.88
N ARG A 119 -19.71 7.94 -12.14
CA ARG A 119 -18.53 8.43 -12.86
C ARG A 119 -17.25 8.02 -12.14
N LEU A 120 -17.15 8.24 -10.82
CA LEU A 120 -15.97 7.90 -10.04
C LEU A 120 -15.66 6.40 -10.08
N LEU A 121 -16.70 5.55 -10.02
CA LEU A 121 -16.56 4.10 -10.19
C LEU A 121 -16.07 3.74 -11.61
N SER A 122 -16.62 4.36 -12.65
CA SER A 122 -16.21 4.10 -14.04
C SER A 122 -14.76 4.50 -14.32
N GLN A 123 -14.24 5.51 -13.62
CA GLN A 123 -12.85 5.97 -13.71
C GLN A 123 -11.89 5.22 -12.78
N ASN A 124 -12.38 4.23 -12.02
CA ASN A 124 -11.61 3.50 -11.01
C ASN A 124 -10.98 4.42 -9.93
N LYS A 125 -11.66 5.53 -9.61
CA LYS A 125 -11.23 6.49 -8.57
C LYS A 125 -11.95 6.22 -7.25
N LEU A 126 -11.68 5.06 -6.66
CA LEU A 126 -12.38 4.60 -5.46
C LEU A 126 -12.14 5.49 -4.23
N SER A 127 -10.95 6.09 -4.11
CA SER A 127 -10.65 7.01 -3.00
C SER A 127 -11.54 8.25 -3.01
N GLU A 128 -11.66 8.92 -4.16
CA GLU A 128 -12.54 10.08 -4.32
C GLU A 128 -14.01 9.69 -4.07
N PHE A 129 -14.42 8.49 -4.48
CA PHE A 129 -15.75 7.95 -4.22
C PHE A 129 -16.05 7.87 -2.72
N HIS A 130 -15.19 7.25 -1.92
CA HIS A 130 -15.41 7.16 -0.47
C HIS A 130 -15.36 8.53 0.23
N THR A 131 -14.50 9.45 -0.21
CA THR A 131 -14.50 10.84 0.29
C THR A 131 -15.83 11.55 0.01
N THR A 132 -16.39 11.37 -1.20
CA THR A 132 -17.70 11.94 -1.53
C THR A 132 -18.84 11.28 -0.75
N LEU A 133 -18.75 9.99 -0.43
CA LEU A 133 -19.73 9.30 0.41
C LEU A 133 -19.72 9.79 1.86
N GLU A 134 -18.55 10.10 2.42
CA GLU A 134 -18.42 10.65 3.77
C GLU A 134 -19.07 12.04 3.90
N SER A 135 -19.13 12.79 2.79
CA SER A 135 -19.74 14.12 2.74
C SER A 135 -21.29 14.09 2.75
N ILE A 136 -21.91 12.90 2.61
CA ILE A 136 -23.37 12.73 2.51
C ILE A 136 -23.95 12.31 3.86
N ASP A 137 -25.11 12.87 4.23
CA ASP A 137 -25.83 12.48 5.44
C ASP A 137 -26.28 11.00 5.41
N LEU A 138 -26.03 10.27 6.52
CA LEU A 138 -26.35 8.84 6.66
C LEU A 138 -27.83 8.52 6.41
N ASN A 139 -28.74 9.44 6.74
CA ASN A 139 -30.19 9.26 6.55
C ASN A 139 -30.57 9.24 5.05
N GLN A 140 -29.81 9.95 4.21
CA GLN A 140 -30.07 10.06 2.78
C GLN A 140 -29.50 8.88 1.99
N LEU A 141 -28.49 8.19 2.51
CA LEU A 141 -27.93 6.97 1.91
C LEU A 141 -28.94 5.84 1.80
N GLN A 142 -29.80 5.66 2.82
CA GLN A 142 -30.79 4.58 2.84
C GLN A 142 -32.09 4.97 2.13
N THR A 143 -32.45 6.26 2.15
CA THR A 143 -33.72 6.76 1.61
C THR A 143 -33.67 6.90 0.09
N ASN A 144 -32.52 7.32 -0.46
CA ASN A 144 -32.40 7.62 -1.89
C ASN A 144 -32.02 6.39 -2.70
N GLN A 145 -32.92 5.97 -3.60
CA GLN A 145 -32.70 4.82 -4.48
C GLN A 145 -31.46 4.98 -5.38
N TYR A 146 -31.18 6.18 -5.90
CA TYR A 146 -30.05 6.43 -6.83
C TYR A 146 -28.68 6.31 -6.15
N ILE A 147 -28.56 6.81 -4.92
CA ILE A 147 -27.31 6.72 -4.16
C ILE A 147 -27.09 5.28 -3.72
N LYS A 148 -28.14 4.64 -3.19
CA LYS A 148 -28.10 3.23 -2.82
C LYS A 148 -27.66 2.35 -4.00
N GLN A 149 -28.14 2.62 -5.21
CA GLN A 149 -27.72 1.89 -6.40
C GLN A 149 -26.21 2.01 -6.67
N ALA A 150 -25.62 3.20 -6.51
CA ALA A 150 -24.18 3.38 -6.70
C ALA A 150 -23.36 2.69 -5.61
N VAL A 151 -23.83 2.69 -4.36
CA VAL A 151 -23.20 2.00 -3.23
C VAL A 151 -23.29 0.48 -3.38
N ASP A 152 -24.46 -0.06 -3.69
CA ASP A 152 -24.65 -1.51 -3.91
C ASP A 152 -23.76 -2.00 -5.06
N LEU A 153 -23.61 -1.20 -6.11
CA LEU A 153 -22.74 -1.50 -7.25
C LEU A 153 -21.26 -1.56 -6.85
N GLU A 154 -20.82 -0.60 -6.04
CA GLU A 154 -19.45 -0.57 -5.51
C GLU A 154 -19.18 -1.77 -4.59
N GLN A 155 -20.12 -2.12 -3.72
CA GLN A 155 -20.02 -3.33 -2.91
C GLN A 155 -19.91 -4.59 -3.78
N PHE A 156 -20.71 -4.72 -4.84
CA PHE A 156 -20.61 -5.87 -5.74
C PHE A 156 -19.27 -5.94 -6.48
N LEU A 157 -18.67 -4.79 -6.78
CA LEU A 157 -17.35 -4.72 -7.39
C LEU A 157 -16.25 -5.14 -6.40
N MET A 158 -16.34 -4.70 -5.14
CA MET A 158 -15.43 -5.14 -4.06
C MET A 158 -15.56 -6.63 -3.74
N GLU A 159 -16.79 -7.17 -3.74
CA GLU A 159 -17.05 -8.60 -3.57
C GLU A 159 -16.55 -9.44 -4.77
N GLY A 160 -16.23 -8.81 -5.91
CA GLY A 160 -15.95 -9.50 -7.17
C GLY A 160 -17.18 -10.21 -7.75
N SER A 161 -18.39 -9.82 -7.35
CA SER A 161 -19.64 -10.47 -7.75
C SER A 161 -20.21 -9.86 -9.04
N TYR A 162 -19.55 -10.12 -10.16
CA TYR A 162 -19.91 -9.52 -11.46
C TYR A 162 -21.30 -9.92 -11.98
N ASN A 163 -21.82 -11.09 -11.58
CA ASN A 163 -23.20 -11.49 -11.90
C ASN A 163 -24.24 -10.51 -11.33
N LYS A 164 -24.02 -10.02 -10.11
CA LYS A 164 -24.92 -9.03 -9.49
C LYS A 164 -24.81 -7.68 -10.18
N VAL A 165 -23.59 -7.28 -10.58
CA VAL A 165 -23.32 -6.07 -11.38
C VAL A 165 -24.08 -6.10 -12.70
N TRP A 166 -24.04 -7.23 -13.42
CA TRP A 166 -24.77 -7.39 -14.67
C TRP A 166 -26.29 -7.31 -14.48
N ASN A 167 -26.83 -7.95 -13.45
CA ASN A 167 -28.25 -7.89 -13.14
C ASN A 167 -28.69 -6.48 -12.73
N ALA A 168 -27.84 -5.73 -12.03
CA ALA A 168 -28.11 -4.34 -11.65
C ALA A 168 -28.34 -3.44 -12.88
N LYS A 169 -27.71 -3.73 -14.03
CA LYS A 169 -27.96 -3.02 -15.29
C LYS A 169 -29.43 -3.02 -15.71
N SER A 170 -30.17 -4.10 -15.44
CA SER A 170 -31.59 -4.19 -15.78
C SER A 170 -32.51 -3.34 -14.91
N ILE A 171 -32.03 -2.94 -13.73
CA ILE A 171 -32.78 -2.17 -12.72
C ILE A 171 -32.69 -0.67 -13.01
N VAL A 172 -31.67 -0.23 -13.75
CA VAL A 172 -31.35 1.18 -13.98
C VAL A 172 -32.40 1.86 -14.85
N LYS A 173 -32.99 2.94 -14.32
CA LYS A 173 -33.91 3.80 -15.05
C LYS A 173 -33.21 5.13 -15.34
N GLY A 174 -32.91 5.37 -16.61
CA GLY A 174 -32.36 6.64 -17.11
C GLY A 174 -31.25 6.43 -18.15
N GLU A 175 -31.37 7.12 -19.29
CA GLU A 175 -30.43 7.04 -20.41
C GLU A 175 -29.01 7.50 -20.02
N GLU A 176 -28.92 8.47 -19.12
CA GLU A 176 -27.66 9.07 -18.67
C GLU A 176 -26.85 8.14 -17.76
N PHE A 177 -27.54 7.29 -17.00
CA PHE A 177 -26.90 6.24 -16.21
C PHE A 177 -26.34 5.13 -17.11
N MET A 178 -27.06 4.77 -18.17
CA MET A 178 -26.66 3.70 -19.09
C MET A 178 -25.27 3.93 -19.70
N PHE A 179 -24.93 5.18 -20.00
CA PHE A 179 -23.61 5.56 -20.51
C PHE A 179 -22.47 5.14 -19.57
N PHE A 180 -22.56 5.47 -18.28
CA PHE A 180 -21.52 5.10 -17.31
C PHE A 180 -21.51 3.60 -17.01
N TYR A 181 -22.67 2.94 -17.06
CA TYR A 181 -22.75 1.48 -16.93
C TYR A 181 -22.05 0.76 -18.09
N ASP A 182 -22.14 1.26 -19.33
CA ASP A 182 -21.45 0.65 -20.46
C ASP A 182 -19.93 0.74 -20.33
N ILE A 183 -19.40 1.88 -19.85
CA ILE A 183 -17.96 2.04 -19.55
C ILE A 183 -17.54 1.08 -18.43
N LEU A 184 -18.29 1.04 -17.33
CA LEU A 184 -18.00 0.16 -16.20
C LEU A 184 -18.05 -1.32 -16.61
N MET A 185 -18.98 -1.70 -17.49
CA MET A 185 -19.07 -3.06 -18.00
C MET A 185 -17.87 -3.44 -18.86
N ASP A 186 -17.30 -2.50 -19.59
CA ASP A 186 -16.08 -2.76 -20.34
C ASP A 186 -14.89 -2.95 -19.40
N THR A 187 -14.72 -2.07 -18.41
CA THR A 187 -13.67 -2.20 -17.39
C THR A 187 -13.79 -3.52 -16.61
N THR A 188 -15.00 -3.89 -16.17
CA THR A 188 -15.20 -5.17 -15.46
C THR A 188 -14.87 -6.37 -16.33
N ARG A 189 -15.16 -6.34 -17.64
CA ARG A 189 -14.75 -7.41 -18.56
C ARG A 189 -13.22 -7.54 -18.64
N HIS A 190 -12.50 -6.43 -18.65
CA HIS A 190 -11.04 -6.41 -18.67
C HIS A 190 -10.43 -6.95 -17.36
N GLU A 191 -11.03 -6.65 -16.21
CA GLU A 191 -10.62 -7.18 -14.89
C GLU A 191 -10.91 -8.68 -14.78
N ILE A 192 -12.10 -9.11 -15.19
CA ILE A 192 -12.47 -10.52 -15.23
C ILE A 192 -11.51 -11.33 -16.10
N ALA A 193 -11.11 -10.79 -17.24
CA ALA A 193 -10.13 -11.38 -18.14
C ALA A 193 -8.75 -11.54 -17.47
N SER A 194 -8.23 -10.47 -16.85
CA SER A 194 -6.96 -10.49 -16.09
C SER A 194 -6.96 -11.50 -14.95
N CYS A 195 -8.08 -11.61 -14.23
CA CYS A 195 -8.27 -12.63 -13.19
C CYS A 195 -8.30 -14.04 -13.79
N SER A 196 -8.95 -14.22 -14.94
CA SER A 196 -9.05 -15.52 -15.62
C SER A 196 -7.70 -16.01 -16.14
N GLU A 197 -6.85 -15.10 -16.64
CA GLU A 197 -5.48 -15.38 -17.07
C GLU A 197 -4.60 -15.91 -15.94
N ARG A 198 -4.80 -15.43 -14.71
CA ARG A 198 -4.05 -15.87 -13.52
C ARG A 198 -4.63 -17.13 -12.87
N ALA A 199 -5.95 -17.31 -12.94
CA ALA A 199 -6.64 -18.38 -12.24
C ALA A 199 -6.66 -19.70 -13.02
N TYR A 200 -6.69 -19.63 -14.35
CA TYR A 200 -6.88 -20.79 -15.22
C TYR A 200 -5.76 -20.90 -16.25
N GLU A 201 -5.35 -22.12 -16.58
CA GLU A 201 -4.45 -22.40 -17.70
C GLU A 201 -5.21 -22.41 -19.04
N TYR A 202 -6.46 -22.88 -19.01
CA TYR A 202 -7.35 -22.91 -20.17
C TYR A 202 -8.82 -22.77 -19.78
N LEU A 203 -9.64 -22.27 -20.70
CA LEU A 203 -11.09 -22.11 -20.51
C LEU A 203 -11.85 -22.57 -21.77
N PRO A 204 -12.92 -23.37 -21.64
CA PRO A 204 -13.81 -23.68 -22.76
C PRO A 204 -14.50 -22.44 -23.33
N LEU A 205 -14.74 -22.39 -24.65
CA LEU A 205 -15.33 -21.22 -25.32
C LEU A 205 -16.71 -20.83 -24.77
N ASN A 206 -17.57 -21.81 -24.48
CA ASN A 206 -18.91 -21.54 -23.96
C ASN A 206 -18.85 -20.93 -22.55
N ASP A 207 -18.00 -21.49 -21.71
CA ASP A 207 -17.82 -21.00 -20.33
C ASP A 207 -17.20 -19.60 -20.35
N ALA A 208 -16.22 -19.36 -21.24
CA ALA A 208 -15.65 -18.03 -21.48
C ALA A 208 -16.70 -17.00 -21.93
N CYS A 209 -17.59 -17.35 -22.84
CA CYS A 209 -18.69 -16.48 -23.27
C CYS A 209 -19.61 -16.12 -22.10
N THR A 210 -20.00 -17.10 -21.29
CA THR A 210 -20.89 -16.84 -20.13
C THR A 210 -20.21 -16.00 -19.05
N LEU A 211 -18.92 -16.24 -18.80
CA LEU A 211 -18.13 -15.56 -17.78
C LEU A 211 -17.84 -14.09 -18.16
N LEU A 212 -17.56 -13.80 -19.44
CA LEU A 212 -17.31 -12.46 -19.94
C LEU A 212 -18.59 -11.70 -20.38
N PHE A 213 -19.76 -12.33 -20.22
CA PHE A 213 -21.06 -11.82 -20.64
C PHE A 213 -21.11 -11.41 -22.14
N LEU A 214 -20.41 -12.16 -23.00
CA LEU A 214 -20.39 -11.93 -24.44
C LEU A 214 -21.58 -12.65 -25.10
N LYS A 215 -22.22 -12.00 -26.08
CA LYS A 215 -23.40 -12.56 -26.76
C LYS A 215 -22.98 -13.55 -27.85
N ASN A 216 -21.85 -13.26 -28.51
CA ASN A 216 -21.39 -13.99 -29.68
C ASN A 216 -19.99 -14.57 -29.45
N ILE A 217 -19.74 -15.74 -30.03
CA ILE A 217 -18.41 -16.35 -30.08
C ILE A 217 -17.45 -15.47 -30.90
N GLU A 218 -17.95 -14.73 -31.90
CA GLU A 218 -17.15 -13.79 -32.69
C GLU A 218 -16.58 -12.62 -31.87
N GLU A 219 -17.36 -12.09 -30.91
CA GLU A 219 -16.89 -11.05 -29.98
C GLU A 219 -15.81 -11.60 -29.04
N LEU A 220 -15.91 -12.88 -28.67
CA LEU A 220 -14.88 -13.56 -27.90
C LEU A 220 -13.59 -13.72 -28.72
N LEU A 221 -13.69 -13.99 -30.03
CA LEU A 221 -12.52 -14.06 -30.91
C LEU A 221 -11.84 -12.70 -31.04
N THR A 222 -12.59 -11.61 -31.20
CA THR A 222 -12.00 -10.26 -31.24
C THR A 222 -11.31 -9.91 -29.92
N PHE A 223 -11.95 -10.22 -28.79
CA PHE A 223 -11.39 -9.97 -27.46
C PHE A 223 -10.15 -10.82 -27.16
N ALA A 224 -10.17 -12.09 -27.57
CA ALA A 224 -9.02 -12.99 -27.46
C ALA A 224 -7.83 -12.52 -28.31
N ASN A 225 -8.10 -11.98 -29.50
CA ASN A 225 -7.06 -11.40 -30.36
C ASN A 225 -6.47 -10.12 -29.76
N GLU A 226 -7.29 -9.26 -29.12
CA GLU A 226 -6.82 -8.06 -28.42
C GLU A 226 -5.89 -8.41 -27.25
N ARG A 227 -6.17 -9.51 -26.55
CA ARG A 227 -5.38 -9.99 -25.39
C ARG A 227 -4.25 -10.96 -25.75
N GLY A 228 -4.21 -11.46 -26.98
CA GLY A 228 -3.19 -12.42 -27.43
C GLY A 228 -3.39 -13.86 -26.93
N TRP A 229 -4.63 -14.26 -26.62
CA TRP A 229 -4.92 -15.64 -26.18
C TRP A 229 -4.78 -16.64 -27.32
N LYS A 230 -4.20 -17.82 -27.04
CA LYS A 230 -4.07 -18.89 -28.04
C LYS A 230 -5.35 -19.69 -28.11
N LEU A 231 -6.03 -19.61 -29.25
CA LEU A 231 -7.26 -20.35 -29.51
C LEU A 231 -6.92 -21.66 -30.21
N ASN A 232 -7.40 -22.79 -29.68
CA ASN A 232 -7.35 -24.07 -30.38
C ASN A 232 -8.75 -24.41 -30.94
N PRO A 233 -9.02 -24.20 -32.24
CA PRO A 233 -10.35 -24.40 -32.83
C PRO A 233 -10.84 -25.85 -32.77
N ALA A 234 -9.93 -26.82 -32.67
CA ALA A 234 -10.28 -28.25 -32.63
C ALA A 234 -10.81 -28.70 -31.25
N GLU A 235 -10.37 -28.05 -30.17
CA GLU A 235 -10.72 -28.43 -28.79
C GLU A 235 -11.75 -27.50 -28.16
N GLN A 236 -12.12 -26.40 -28.83
CA GLN A 236 -13.00 -25.33 -28.32
C GLN A 236 -12.50 -24.76 -26.98
N ARG A 237 -11.17 -24.56 -26.85
CA ARG A 237 -10.52 -24.04 -25.64
C ARG A 237 -9.65 -22.83 -25.94
N VAL A 238 -9.71 -21.86 -25.03
CA VAL A 238 -8.81 -20.71 -24.93
C VAL A 238 -7.68 -21.10 -23.99
N TYR A 239 -6.44 -21.01 -24.44
CA TYR A 239 -5.28 -21.13 -23.56
C TYR A 239 -4.80 -19.73 -23.18
N PHE A 240 -4.73 -19.48 -21.88
CA PHE A 240 -4.10 -18.28 -21.37
C PHE A 240 -2.59 -18.47 -21.44
N VAL A 241 -1.87 -17.47 -21.92
CA VAL A 241 -0.40 -17.52 -21.90
C VAL A 241 -0.02 -17.34 -20.43
N ALA A 242 0.28 -18.45 -19.75
CA ALA A 242 1.04 -18.38 -18.52
C ALA A 242 2.40 -17.79 -18.91
N GLU A 243 2.59 -16.50 -18.65
CA GLU A 243 3.92 -15.99 -18.40
C GLU A 243 4.41 -16.77 -17.18
N ASP A 244 5.16 -17.84 -17.43
CA ASP A 244 6.03 -18.48 -16.45
C ASP A 244 7.16 -17.48 -16.10
N ASP A 245 6.78 -16.35 -15.53
CA ASP A 245 7.69 -15.37 -14.92
C ASP A 245 8.24 -15.90 -13.59
N SER A 246 8.06 -17.20 -13.30
CA SER A 246 8.66 -17.88 -12.17
C SER A 246 10.09 -18.35 -12.46
N ILE A 247 10.93 -17.49 -13.02
CA ILE A 247 12.26 -17.37 -12.43
C ILE A 247 12.14 -16.20 -11.46
N VAL A 248 11.60 -16.49 -10.28
CA VAL A 248 11.76 -15.61 -9.13
C VAL A 248 13.27 -15.55 -8.89
N GLU A 249 13.94 -14.56 -9.47
CA GLU A 249 15.29 -14.18 -9.09
C GLU A 249 15.17 -13.69 -7.65
N ILE A 250 15.25 -14.64 -6.71
CA ILE A 250 15.41 -14.33 -5.29
C ILE A 250 16.56 -13.33 -5.23
N PRO A 251 16.42 -12.17 -4.57
CA PRO A 251 17.52 -11.23 -4.38
C PRO A 251 18.61 -11.87 -3.52
N GLN A 252 19.44 -12.70 -4.14
CA GLN A 252 20.48 -13.51 -3.49
C GLN A 252 21.49 -12.58 -2.83
N GLU A 253 21.86 -11.49 -3.51
CA GLU A 253 22.82 -10.51 -3.01
C GLU A 253 22.32 -9.79 -1.75
N GLN A 254 21.06 -9.35 -1.73
CA GLN A 254 20.49 -8.69 -0.54
C GLN A 254 20.41 -9.65 0.65
N THR A 255 20.06 -10.91 0.40
CA THR A 255 20.00 -11.93 1.44
C THR A 255 21.40 -12.23 2.00
N ILE A 256 22.39 -12.42 1.14
CA ILE A 256 23.79 -12.67 1.54
C ILE A 256 24.35 -11.51 2.36
N THR A 257 24.15 -10.26 1.91
CA THR A 257 24.63 -9.07 2.62
C THR A 257 24.00 -8.95 4.00
N ARG A 258 22.69 -9.17 4.13
CA ARG A 258 22.00 -9.17 5.43
C ARG A 258 22.51 -10.27 6.35
N THR A 259 22.69 -11.49 5.85
CA THR A 259 23.22 -12.61 6.64
C THR A 259 24.66 -12.34 7.13
N LEU A 260 25.52 -11.77 6.28
CA LEU A 260 26.87 -11.37 6.66
C LEU A 260 26.88 -10.21 7.67
N GLY A 261 25.93 -9.28 7.58
CA GLY A 261 25.72 -8.22 8.56
C GLY A 261 25.44 -8.77 9.95
N TYR A 262 24.42 -9.64 10.08
CA TYR A 262 24.07 -10.26 11.36
C TYR A 262 25.20 -11.09 11.95
N ALA A 263 25.98 -11.78 11.12
CA ALA A 263 27.11 -12.57 11.59
C ALA A 263 28.22 -11.68 12.22
N LYS A 264 28.50 -10.50 11.64
CA LYS A 264 29.47 -9.53 12.20
C LYS A 264 29.01 -8.91 13.52
N GLU A 265 27.73 -8.60 13.65
CA GLU A 265 27.17 -8.08 14.92
C GLU A 265 27.29 -9.13 16.04
N LEU A 266 26.99 -10.39 15.71
CA LEU A 266 27.14 -11.50 16.64
C LEU A 266 28.59 -11.70 17.10
N GLU A 267 29.57 -11.58 16.19
CA GLU A 267 31.01 -11.65 16.51
C GLU A 267 31.40 -10.60 17.57
N LEU A 268 30.92 -9.36 17.43
CA LEU A 268 31.21 -8.28 18.37
C LEU A 268 30.61 -8.56 19.75
N ILE A 269 29.35 -9.00 19.80
CA ILE A 269 28.67 -9.32 21.06
C ILE A 269 29.38 -10.47 21.79
N MET A 270 29.76 -11.52 21.06
CA MET A 270 30.49 -12.66 21.60
C MET A 270 31.87 -12.26 22.13
N ALA A 271 32.59 -11.38 21.42
CA ALA A 271 33.87 -10.85 21.87
C ALA A 271 33.74 -10.01 23.15
N ALA A 272 32.69 -9.18 23.25
CA ALA A 272 32.41 -8.38 24.45
C ALA A 272 32.09 -9.27 25.67
N LEU A 273 31.30 -10.34 25.47
CA LEU A 273 30.96 -11.31 26.51
C LEU A 273 32.22 -12.05 27.00
N LEU A 274 33.07 -12.52 26.08
CA LEU A 274 34.34 -13.18 26.42
C LEU A 274 35.28 -12.25 27.21
N LEU A 275 35.34 -10.97 26.83
CA LEU A 275 36.12 -9.97 27.56
C LEU A 275 35.60 -9.77 28.98
N PHE A 276 34.28 -9.67 29.15
CA PHE A 276 33.65 -9.54 30.47
C PHE A 276 33.95 -10.74 31.38
N VAL A 277 33.84 -11.97 30.84
CA VAL A 277 34.18 -13.21 31.57
C VAL A 277 35.66 -13.23 31.98
N MET A 278 36.58 -12.77 31.12
CA MET A 278 38.00 -12.69 31.48
C MET A 278 38.31 -11.64 32.54
N ILE A 279 37.65 -10.47 32.49
CA ILE A 279 37.78 -9.47 33.55
C ILE A 279 37.30 -10.04 34.88
N PHE A 280 36.18 -10.77 34.87
CA PHE A 280 35.71 -11.48 36.05
C PHE A 280 36.77 -12.46 36.60
N PHE A 281 37.45 -13.22 35.73
CA PHE A 281 38.54 -14.11 36.17
C PHE A 281 39.71 -13.35 36.81
N VAL A 282 40.11 -12.22 36.24
CA VAL A 282 41.19 -11.38 36.81
C VAL A 282 40.80 -10.82 38.18
N ILE A 283 39.57 -10.31 38.34
CA ILE A 283 39.06 -9.81 39.62
C ILE A 283 39.07 -10.93 40.65
N MET A 284 38.53 -12.10 40.30
CA MET A 284 38.46 -13.25 41.20
C MET A 284 39.85 -13.77 41.64
N PHE A 285 40.85 -13.74 40.75
CA PHE A 285 42.23 -14.04 41.12
C PHE A 285 42.87 -12.96 42.00
N SER A 286 42.53 -11.69 41.79
CA SER A 286 42.97 -10.58 42.63
C SER A 286 42.34 -10.62 44.02
N ASP A 287 41.05 -10.97 44.11
CA ASP A 287 40.34 -11.15 45.37
C ASP A 287 40.92 -12.31 46.18
N LEU A 288 41.38 -13.38 45.51
CA LEU A 288 42.10 -14.46 46.18
C LEU A 288 43.47 -14.01 46.72
N GLU A 289 44.20 -13.16 45.98
CA GLU A 289 45.50 -12.64 46.41
C GLU A 289 45.40 -11.66 47.59
N CYS A 290 44.30 -10.93 47.68
CA CYS A 290 43.98 -10.06 48.81
C CYS A 290 43.28 -10.81 49.97
N ASP A 291 43.22 -12.15 49.92
CA ASP A 291 42.55 -13.01 50.91
C ASP A 291 41.06 -12.66 51.15
N TYR A 292 40.38 -12.08 50.16
CA TYR A 292 38.95 -11.72 50.26
C TYR A 292 38.00 -12.89 50.03
N ILE A 293 38.44 -13.96 49.35
CA ILE A 293 37.63 -15.14 49.03
C ILE A 293 38.39 -16.44 49.32
N ASN A 294 37.65 -17.47 49.74
CA ASN A 294 38.22 -18.80 49.96
C ASN A 294 38.59 -19.48 48.63
N PRO A 295 39.68 -20.27 48.60
CA PRO A 295 40.14 -20.98 47.39
C PRO A 295 39.13 -22.02 46.87
N ILE A 296 38.36 -22.67 47.76
CA ILE A 296 37.32 -23.64 47.38
C ILE A 296 36.16 -22.94 46.67
N ASP A 297 35.71 -21.81 47.21
CA ASP A 297 34.61 -21.01 46.65
C ASP A 297 35.00 -20.40 45.30
N LEU A 298 36.25 -19.97 45.16
CA LEU A 298 36.84 -19.52 43.90
C LEU A 298 36.81 -20.64 42.86
N CYS A 299 37.36 -21.82 43.17
CA CYS A 299 37.47 -22.92 42.21
C CYS A 299 36.09 -23.38 41.72
N ASN A 300 35.10 -23.48 42.62
CA ASN A 300 33.73 -23.84 42.25
C ASN A 300 33.09 -22.83 41.29
N LYS A 301 33.22 -21.52 41.58
CA LYS A 301 32.69 -20.46 40.71
C LYS A 301 33.41 -20.40 39.38
N LEU A 302 34.75 -20.43 39.41
CA LEU A 302 35.58 -20.26 38.23
C LEU A 302 35.43 -21.43 37.25
N ASN A 303 35.42 -22.66 37.77
CA ASN A 303 35.31 -23.86 36.96
C ASN A 303 33.97 -23.97 36.19
N GLN A 304 32.89 -23.38 36.72
CA GLN A 304 31.61 -23.27 36.01
C GLN A 304 31.72 -22.46 34.71
N PHE A 305 32.60 -21.46 34.67
CA PHE A 305 32.76 -20.56 33.52
C PHE A 305 33.90 -20.95 32.57
N VAL A 306 34.85 -21.80 33.01
CA VAL A 306 36.01 -22.20 32.20
C VAL A 306 35.62 -22.95 30.93
N LEU A 307 34.73 -23.94 31.03
CA LEU A 307 34.28 -24.71 29.86
C LEU A 307 33.42 -23.87 28.90
N PRO A 308 32.41 -23.12 29.38
CA PRO A 308 31.65 -22.20 28.52
C PRO A 308 32.53 -21.15 27.82
N GLU A 309 33.56 -20.64 28.47
CA GLU A 309 34.49 -19.66 27.87
C GLU A 309 35.27 -20.26 26.69
N MET A 310 35.90 -21.41 26.90
CA MET A 310 36.64 -22.08 25.83
C MET A 310 35.72 -22.52 24.69
N GLY A 311 34.49 -22.93 25.01
CA GLY A 311 33.45 -23.24 24.03
C GLY A 311 33.01 -22.02 23.23
N ALA A 312 32.76 -20.88 23.88
CA ALA A 312 32.40 -19.64 23.23
C ALA A 312 33.53 -19.10 22.32
N HIS A 313 34.79 -19.23 22.75
CA HIS A 313 35.94 -18.86 21.93
C HIS A 313 36.12 -19.79 20.71
N ALA A 314 35.91 -21.10 20.87
CA ALA A 314 35.95 -22.04 19.77
C ALA A 314 34.79 -21.80 18.77
N PHE A 315 33.60 -21.46 19.26
CA PHE A 315 32.46 -21.08 18.43
C PHE A 315 32.72 -19.80 17.63
N LEU A 316 33.30 -18.78 18.28
CA LEU A 316 33.70 -17.54 17.62
C LEU A 316 34.76 -17.77 16.55
N PHE A 317 35.74 -18.65 16.80
CA PHE A 317 36.70 -19.08 15.77
C PHE A 317 36.04 -19.80 14.60
N PHE A 318 35.05 -20.66 14.86
CA PHE A 318 34.29 -21.35 13.82
C PHE A 318 33.47 -20.38 12.95
N MET A 319 32.83 -19.38 13.57
CA MET A 319 32.13 -18.29 12.87
C MET A 319 33.06 -17.56 11.89
N PHE A 320 34.32 -17.29 12.26
CA PHE A 320 35.27 -16.64 11.33
C PHE A 320 35.61 -17.48 10.10
N LEU A 321 35.62 -18.80 10.23
CA LEU A 321 35.85 -19.69 9.10
C LEU A 321 34.68 -19.64 8.11
N ILE A 322 33.45 -19.56 8.60
CA ILE A 322 32.24 -19.43 7.77
C ILE A 322 32.19 -18.06 7.09
N ASN A 323 32.55 -16.99 7.81
CA ASN A 323 32.53 -15.62 7.28
C ASN A 323 33.71 -15.29 6.36
N GLY A 324 34.64 -16.23 6.11
CA GLY A 324 35.79 -16.02 5.23
C GLY A 324 36.81 -14.99 5.74
N SER A 325 36.80 -14.68 7.04
CA SER A 325 37.71 -13.71 7.66
C SER A 325 39.04 -14.36 8.04
N TRP A 326 39.86 -14.67 7.03
CA TRP A 326 41.12 -15.40 7.21
C TRP A 326 42.10 -14.74 8.19
N ILE A 327 42.15 -13.42 8.22
CA ILE A 327 43.04 -12.66 9.12
C ILE A 327 42.59 -12.84 10.58
N ALA A 328 41.28 -12.75 10.86
CA ALA A 328 40.74 -12.94 12.20
C ALA A 328 40.92 -14.39 12.68
N ALA A 329 40.69 -15.37 11.79
CA ALA A 329 40.91 -16.78 12.10
C ALA A 329 42.38 -17.04 12.42
N PHE A 330 43.31 -16.56 11.61
CA PHE A 330 44.75 -16.74 11.84
C PHE A 330 45.20 -16.15 13.19
N LEU A 331 44.69 -14.97 13.55
CA LEU A 331 45.00 -14.34 14.83
C LEU A 331 44.51 -15.15 16.04
N ASN A 332 43.33 -15.78 15.95
CA ASN A 332 42.71 -16.57 17.02
C ASN A 332 43.21 -18.03 17.10
N LEU A 333 43.79 -18.55 16.02
CA LEU A 333 44.22 -19.94 15.89
C LEU A 333 45.21 -20.39 16.99
N PRO A 334 46.27 -19.64 17.37
CA PRO A 334 47.19 -20.04 18.43
C PRO A 334 46.50 -20.22 19.79
N LEU A 335 45.53 -19.35 20.11
CA LEU A 335 44.80 -19.41 21.38
C LEU A 335 43.80 -20.56 21.42
N VAL A 336 43.13 -20.85 20.29
CA VAL A 336 42.27 -22.04 20.16
C VAL A 336 43.09 -23.32 20.33
N ILE A 337 44.25 -23.44 19.67
CA ILE A 337 45.12 -24.61 19.77
C ILE A 337 45.59 -24.80 21.23
N TYR A 338 45.93 -23.71 21.91
CA TYR A 338 46.30 -23.75 23.33
C TYR A 338 45.14 -24.25 24.20
N ASN A 339 43.94 -23.70 24.04
CA ASN A 339 42.75 -24.10 24.80
C ASN A 339 42.36 -25.57 24.52
N VAL A 340 42.39 -26.01 23.26
CA VAL A 340 42.10 -27.41 22.87
C VAL A 340 43.11 -28.37 23.48
N ARG A 341 44.41 -28.05 23.42
CA ARG A 341 45.46 -28.86 24.04
C ARG A 341 45.29 -28.94 25.56
N LYS A 342 44.89 -27.84 26.20
CA LYS A 342 44.62 -27.78 27.65
C LYS A 342 43.44 -28.67 28.06
N VAL A 343 42.39 -28.71 27.25
CA VAL A 343 41.23 -29.60 27.46
C VAL A 343 41.60 -31.07 27.24
N MET A 344 42.32 -31.38 26.15
CA MET A 344 42.75 -32.76 25.84
C MET A 344 43.67 -33.35 26.91
N ASN A 345 44.53 -32.54 27.52
CA ASN A 345 45.42 -32.97 28.58
C ASN A 345 44.75 -33.03 29.97
N GLY A 346 43.46 -32.72 30.09
CA GLY A 346 42.71 -32.78 31.36
C GLY A 346 43.01 -31.65 32.35
N HIS A 347 43.97 -30.76 32.08
CA HIS A 347 44.39 -29.66 32.96
C HIS A 347 43.51 -28.39 32.85
N HIS A 348 42.21 -28.56 32.64
CA HIS A 348 41.29 -27.44 32.45
C HIS A 348 40.67 -26.95 33.76
N MET A 349 40.63 -27.77 34.81
CA MET A 349 39.98 -27.43 36.08
C MET A 349 40.98 -26.90 37.10
N TYR A 350 40.53 -25.94 37.91
CA TYR A 350 41.32 -25.38 39.01
C TYR A 350 41.16 -26.23 40.27
N ASP A 351 42.28 -26.62 40.88
CA ASP A 351 42.30 -27.36 42.14
C ASP A 351 42.57 -26.41 43.31
N ALA A 352 41.67 -26.40 44.30
CA ALA A 352 41.74 -25.55 45.47
C ALA A 352 42.99 -25.79 46.34
N THR A 353 43.61 -26.98 46.26
CA THR A 353 44.81 -27.32 47.04
C THR A 353 46.10 -26.77 46.42
N GLU A 354 46.13 -26.57 45.10
CA GLU A 354 47.31 -26.08 44.37
C GLU A 354 47.17 -24.63 43.91
N ILE A 355 45.97 -24.03 44.03
CA ILE A 355 45.64 -22.73 43.45
C ILE A 355 46.57 -21.60 43.90
N PHE A 356 47.03 -21.58 45.15
CA PHE A 356 47.97 -20.58 45.65
C PHE A 356 49.38 -20.75 45.07
N ARG A 357 49.81 -22.00 44.81
CA ARG A 357 51.12 -22.30 44.22
C ARG A 357 51.17 -21.91 42.75
N THR A 358 50.06 -22.10 42.02
CA THR A 358 49.95 -21.83 40.58
C THR A 358 49.31 -20.47 40.26
N LEU A 359 48.89 -19.71 41.27
CA LEU A 359 48.26 -18.39 41.16
C LEU A 359 49.01 -17.42 40.23
N PRO A 360 50.34 -17.19 40.35
CA PRO A 360 51.03 -16.24 39.47
C PRO A 360 51.02 -16.67 38.01
N GLN A 361 50.99 -17.98 37.73
CA GLN A 361 50.91 -18.52 36.37
C GLN A 361 49.50 -18.33 35.79
N HIS A 362 48.45 -18.69 36.52
CA HIS A 362 47.06 -18.53 36.06
C HIS A 362 46.64 -17.07 35.92
N LYS A 363 47.13 -16.20 36.80
CA LYS A 363 46.96 -14.74 36.70
C LYS A 363 47.61 -14.21 35.42
N LYS A 364 48.86 -14.59 35.14
CA LYS A 364 49.57 -14.19 33.90
C LYS A 364 48.88 -14.70 32.63
N GLU A 365 48.40 -15.95 32.63
CA GLU A 365 47.59 -16.50 31.54
C GLU A 365 46.30 -15.68 31.32
N SER A 366 45.61 -15.33 32.40
CA SER A 366 44.38 -14.52 32.32
C SER A 366 44.63 -13.11 31.82
N PHE A 367 45.72 -12.45 32.24
CA PHE A 367 46.11 -11.14 31.70
C PHE A 367 46.48 -11.20 30.21
N MET A 368 47.18 -12.25 29.77
CA MET A 368 47.45 -12.45 28.35
C MET A 368 46.17 -12.65 27.54
N LYS A 369 45.21 -13.44 28.05
CA LYS A 369 43.89 -13.62 27.42
C LYS A 369 43.09 -12.32 27.35
N VAL A 370 43.06 -11.52 28.42
CA VAL A 370 42.42 -10.19 28.42
C VAL A 370 43.03 -9.29 27.36
N GLY A 371 44.36 -9.18 27.30
CA GLY A 371 45.04 -8.37 26.29
C GLY A 371 44.71 -8.82 24.87
N PHE A 372 44.67 -10.14 24.65
CA PHE A 372 44.30 -10.71 23.36
C PHE A 372 42.84 -10.43 22.96
N TYR A 373 41.87 -10.62 23.87
CA TYR A 373 40.46 -10.33 23.62
C TYR A 373 40.20 -8.83 23.44
N LEU A 374 40.95 -7.96 24.13
CA LEU A 374 40.88 -6.52 23.94
C LEU A 374 41.33 -6.12 22.52
N ILE A 375 42.46 -6.65 22.04
CA ILE A 375 42.96 -6.40 20.68
C ILE A 375 41.96 -6.93 19.64
N CYS A 376 41.44 -8.14 19.84
CA CYS A 376 40.43 -8.71 18.95
C CYS A 376 39.14 -7.89 18.93
N PHE A 377 38.67 -7.41 20.09
CA PHE A 377 37.49 -6.57 20.19
C PHE A 377 37.63 -5.27 19.38
N PHE A 378 38.75 -4.54 19.52
CA PHE A 378 38.98 -3.33 18.73
C PHE A 378 39.11 -3.63 17.23
N TYR A 379 39.70 -4.77 16.88
CA TYR A 379 39.76 -5.21 15.49
C TYR A 379 38.37 -5.52 14.91
N PHE A 380 37.48 -6.17 15.66
CA PHE A 380 36.10 -6.45 15.23
C PHE A 380 35.27 -5.16 15.14
N LEU A 381 35.44 -4.26 16.11
CA LEU A 381 34.80 -2.94 16.10
C LEU A 381 35.21 -2.15 14.84
N TYR A 382 36.50 -2.14 14.51
CA TYR A 382 37.00 -1.49 13.29
C TYR A 382 36.37 -2.09 12.03
N ARG A 383 36.31 -3.43 11.92
CA ARG A 383 35.70 -4.09 10.75
C ARG A 383 34.20 -3.83 10.64
N MET A 384 33.49 -3.75 11.76
CA MET A 384 32.07 -3.39 11.79
C MET A 384 31.87 -1.95 11.29
N ILE A 385 32.67 -1.00 11.79
CA ILE A 385 32.59 0.41 11.36
C ILE A 385 32.89 0.53 9.86
N CYS A 386 33.93 -0.14 9.36
CA CYS A 386 34.22 -0.16 7.93
C CYS A 386 33.10 -0.80 7.10
N ALA A 387 32.42 -1.83 7.62
CA ALA A 387 31.28 -2.43 6.94
C ALA A 387 30.09 -1.47 6.89
N LEU A 388 29.78 -0.78 7.99
CA LEU A 388 28.70 0.20 8.07
C LEU A 388 28.94 1.40 7.15
N ILE A 389 30.19 1.85 7.01
CA ILE A 389 30.56 2.96 6.12
C ILE A 389 30.58 2.53 4.65
N ALA A 390 30.81 1.24 4.37
CA ALA A 390 30.87 0.70 3.01
C ALA A 390 29.50 0.32 2.44
N GLU A 391 28.43 0.30 3.24
CA GLU A 391 27.06 0.21 2.76
C GLU A 391 26.66 1.57 2.14
N PRO A 392 26.36 1.64 0.82
CA PRO A 392 25.92 2.87 0.16
C PRO A 392 24.49 3.29 0.53
#